data_AF-A0A3D4I0K4-F1
#
_entry.id   AF-A0A3D4I0K4-F1
#
_cell.length_a   1.000
_cell.length_b   1.000
_cell.length_c   1.000
_cell.angle_alpha   90.00
_cell.angle_beta   90.00
_cell.angle_gamma   90.00
#
_symmetry.space_group_name_H-M   'P 1'
#
loop_
_entity.id
_entity.type
_entity.pdbx_description
1 polymer ?
#
loop_
_entity_poly.entity_id
_entity_poly.type
_entity_poly.pdbx_seq_one_letter_code
_entity_poly.pdbx_strand_id
1 'polypeptide(L)' 'DHGINMARGFNAVMEKLESSPPDSLQQGLKSVAMTLISTVGGASGPLYGTAFLRCSKIAQDKSTVDSELASLMLNEAVNG' A
#
# COMPACT_ATOMS: atom_id res chain seq x y z
N ASP A 1 16.76 13.34 -0.58
CA ASP A 1 16.60 12.06 -1.31
C ASP A 1 15.19 11.47 -1.19
N HIS A 2 14.42 11.83 -0.16
CA HIS A 2 13.04 11.33 0.06
C HIS A 2 12.16 11.24 -1.20
N GLY A 3 11.99 12.33 -1.95
CA GLY A 3 11.17 12.32 -3.18
C GLY A 3 11.67 11.33 -4.24
N ILE A 4 12.99 11.18 -4.38
CA ILE A 4 13.61 10.19 -5.30
C ILE A 4 13.29 8.77 -4.83
N ASN A 5 13.40 8.50 -3.52
CA ASN A 5 13.05 7.19 -2.95
C ASN A 5 11.57 6.85 -3.14
N MET A 6 10.68 7.83 -2.93
CA MET A 6 9.23 7.64 -3.12
C MET A 6 8.88 7.41 -4.59
N ALA A 7 9.42 8.20 -5.51
CA ALA A 7 9.19 8.03 -6.94
C ALA A 7 9.65 6.65 -7.42
N ARG A 8 10.85 6.22 -7.02
CA ARG A 8 11.37 4.88 -7.34
C ARG A 8 10.49 3.77 -6.77
N GLY A 9 10.04 3.91 -5.53
CA GLY A 9 9.18 2.91 -4.88
C GLY A 9 7.82 2.77 -5.56
N PHE A 10 7.16 3.89 -5.87
CA PHE A 10 5.87 3.85 -6.56
C PHE A 10 5.96 3.42 -8.02
N ASN A 11 7.06 3.71 -8.72
CA ASN A 11 7.31 3.12 -10.04
C ASN A 11 7.39 1.58 -9.95
N ALA A 12 8.09 1.06 -8.95
CA ALA A 12 8.15 -0.39 -8.72
C ALA A 12 6.79 -0.98 -8.34
N VAL A 13 5.94 -0.24 -7.61
CA VAL A 13 4.55 -0.63 -7.33
C VAL A 13 3.76 -0.78 -8.62
N MET A 14 3.83 0.21 -9.52
CA MET A 14 3.11 0.17 -10.79
C MET A 14 3.53 -1.05 -11.62
N GLU A 15 4.85 -1.26 -11.79
CA GLU A 15 5.39 -2.42 -12.50
C GLU A 15 4.94 -3.75 -11.87
N LYS A 16 4.91 -3.82 -10.54
CA LYS A 16 4.47 -5.03 -9.82
C LYS A 16 2.99 -5.33 -10.03
N LEU A 17 2.14 -4.31 -10.01
CA LEU A 17 0.69 -4.47 -10.21
C LEU A 17 0.35 -4.81 -11.67
N GLU A 18 1.12 -4.30 -12.64
CA GLU A 18 0.94 -4.64 -14.05
C GLU A 18 1.43 -6.07 -14.36
N SER A 19 2.61 -6.45 -13.86
CA SER A 19 3.20 -7.77 -14.09
C SER A 19 2.50 -8.90 -13.34
N SER A 20 1.85 -8.59 -12.21
CA SER A 20 1.12 -9.55 -11.39
C SER A 20 -0.17 -8.89 -10.87
N PRO A 21 -1.20 -8.76 -11.73
CA PRO A 21 -2.48 -8.19 -11.34
C PRO A 21 -3.06 -8.95 -10.14
N PRO A 22 -3.45 -8.24 -9.07
CA PRO A 22 -4.00 -8.88 -7.87
C PRO A 22 -5.44 -9.34 -8.10
N ASP A 23 -5.82 -10.47 -7.50
CA ASP A 23 -7.18 -11.02 -7.61
C ASP A 23 -8.18 -10.30 -6.70
N SER A 24 -7.71 -9.47 -5.76
CA SER A 24 -8.56 -8.74 -4.83
C SER A 24 -7.96 -7.42 -4.37
N LEU A 25 -8.81 -6.54 -3.85
CA LEU A 25 -8.40 -5.25 -3.26
C LEU A 25 -7.37 -5.45 -2.14
N GLN A 26 -7.62 -6.41 -1.25
CA GLN A 26 -6.68 -6.77 -0.18
C GLN A 26 -5.32 -7.18 -0.74
N GLN A 27 -5.28 -8.06 -1.76
CA GLN A 27 -4.02 -8.51 -2.36
C GLN A 27 -3.27 -7.34 -3.02
N GLY A 28 -3.99 -6.45 -3.71
CA GLY A 28 -3.40 -5.25 -4.31
C GLY A 28 -2.75 -4.34 -3.28
N LEU A 29 -3.46 -3.99 -2.22
CA LEU A 29 -2.94 -3.16 -1.12
C LEU A 29 -1.73 -3.82 -0.42
N LYS A 30 -1.77 -5.13 -0.24
CA LYS A 30 -0.65 -5.89 0.33
C LYS A 30 0.57 -5.88 -0.61
N SER A 31 0.35 -5.98 -1.92
CA SER A 31 1.41 -5.88 -2.93
C SER A 31 2.09 -4.50 -2.91
N VAL A 32 1.29 -3.42 -2.82
CA VAL A 32 1.79 -2.05 -2.64
C VAL A 32 2.63 -1.96 -1.37
N ALA A 33 2.10 -2.44 -0.24
CA ALA A 33 2.80 -2.41 1.04
C ALA A 33 4.17 -3.08 0.98
N MET A 34 4.24 -4.32 0.52
CA MET A 34 5.50 -5.09 0.48
C MET A 34 6.51 -4.47 -0.50
N THR A 35 6.02 -3.94 -1.62
CA THR A 35 6.89 -3.26 -2.59
C THR A 35 7.49 -2.00 -1.98
N LEU A 36 6.70 -1.16 -1.31
CA LEU A 36 7.22 0.06 -0.67
C LEU A 36 8.20 -0.26 0.47
N ILE A 37 7.94 -1.29 1.29
CA ILE A 37 8.86 -1.73 2.35
C ILE A 37 10.24 -2.11 1.80
N SER A 38 10.25 -2.83 0.68
CA SER A 38 11.49 -3.36 0.09
C SER A 38 12.22 -2.37 -0.81
N THR A 39 11.50 -1.42 -1.40
CA THR A 39 12.07 -0.50 -2.38
C THR A 39 12.34 0.88 -1.81
N VAL A 40 11.49 1.46 -0.96
CA VAL A 40 11.70 2.82 -0.44
C VAL A 40 12.72 2.79 0.70
N GLY A 41 13.82 3.52 0.54
CA GLY A 41 14.86 3.64 1.56
C GLY A 41 14.49 4.64 2.68
N GLY A 42 15.18 4.51 3.82
CA GLY A 42 14.99 5.38 4.98
C GLY A 42 13.69 5.09 5.75
N ALA A 43 13.30 6.01 6.64
CA ALA A 43 12.13 5.85 7.49
C ALA A 43 10.80 5.73 6.70
N SER A 44 10.74 6.30 5.51
CA SER A 44 9.51 6.36 4.72
C SER A 44 9.04 5.00 4.20
N GLY A 45 9.95 4.06 3.93
CA GLY A 45 9.57 2.73 3.44
C GLY A 45 8.73 1.94 4.45
N PRO A 46 9.23 1.75 5.68
CA PRO A 46 8.44 1.15 6.75
C PRO A 46 7.15 1.91 7.07
N LEU A 47 7.16 3.25 7.05
CA LEU A 47 5.97 4.07 7.36
C LEU A 47 4.85 3.88 6.33
N TYR A 48 5.12 4.17 5.06
CA TYR A 48 4.11 4.02 4.00
C TYR A 48 3.76 2.55 3.75
N GLY A 49 4.75 1.65 3.85
CA GLY A 49 4.54 0.22 3.78
C GLY A 49 3.56 -0.30 4.83
N THR A 50 3.74 0.10 6.09
CA THR A 50 2.86 -0.28 7.19
C THR A 50 1.45 0.30 7.02
N ALA A 51 1.34 1.55 6.58
CA ALA A 51 0.05 2.17 6.27
C ALA A 51 -0.75 1.34 5.25
N PHE A 52 -0.17 0.99 4.11
CA PHE A 52 -0.83 0.13 3.11
C PHE A 52 -1.09 -1.29 3.61
N LEU A 53 -0.21 -1.84 4.44
CA LEU A 53 -0.42 -3.17 5.02
C LEU A 53 -1.63 -3.19 5.95
N ARG A 54 -1.84 -2.14 6.74
CA ARG A 54 -3.01 -2.00 7.60
C ARG A 54 -4.29 -1.80 6.80
N CYS A 55 -4.25 -0.95 5.78
CA CYS A 55 -5.33 -0.82 4.79
C CYS A 55 -5.72 -2.18 4.19
N SER A 56 -4.74 -3.04 3.84
CA SER A 56 -5.01 -4.36 3.25
C SER A 56 -5.79 -5.29 4.18
N LYS A 57 -5.64 -5.17 5.50
CA LYS A 57 -6.40 -5.95 6.48
C LYS A 57 -7.84 -5.49 6.54
N ILE A 58 -8.08 -4.18 6.47
CA ILE A 58 -9.43 -3.59 6.48
C ILE A 58 -10.19 -3.88 5.19
N ALA A 59 -9.49 -3.98 4.07
CA ALA A 59 -10.06 -4.32 2.78
C ALA A 59 -10.40 -5.83 2.60
N GLN A 60 -10.27 -6.66 3.65
CA GLN A 60 -10.58 -8.08 3.56
C GLN A 60 -12.05 -8.28 3.16
N ASP A 61 -12.28 -9.17 2.18
CA ASP A 61 -13.59 -9.49 1.61
C ASP A 61 -14.35 -8.28 1.02
N LYS A 62 -13.65 -7.17 0.75
CA LYS A 62 -14.18 -5.99 0.06
C LYS A 62 -13.73 -5.97 -1.40
N SER A 63 -14.67 -5.67 -2.29
CA SER A 63 -14.41 -5.54 -3.73
C SER A 63 -14.35 -4.09 -4.22
N THR A 64 -14.87 -3.14 -3.43
CA THR A 64 -14.91 -1.72 -3.76
C THR A 64 -14.60 -0.87 -2.54
N VAL A 65 -14.08 0.34 -2.76
CA VAL A 65 -13.80 1.32 -1.71
C VAL A 65 -14.87 2.39 -1.75
N ASP A 66 -15.80 2.33 -0.81
CA ASP A 66 -16.75 3.42 -0.52
C ASP A 66 -16.17 4.38 0.53
N SER A 67 -16.94 5.41 0.88
CA SER A 67 -16.52 6.42 1.85
C SER A 67 -16.30 5.88 3.27
N GLU A 68 -17.09 4.87 3.67
CA GLU A 68 -16.97 4.28 5.00
C GLU A 68 -15.69 3.45 5.10
N LEU A 69 -15.45 2.59 4.10
CA LEU A 69 -14.25 1.77 4.03
C LEU A 69 -12.99 2.64 3.90
N ALA A 70 -13.03 3.70 3.09
CA ALA A 70 -11.92 4.64 2.96
C ALA A 70 -11.57 5.30 4.30
N SER A 71 -12.58 5.71 5.07
CA SER A 71 -12.38 6.31 6.40
C SER A 71 -11.72 5.31 7.37
N LEU A 72 -12.21 4.07 7.42
CA LEU A 72 -11.63 3.01 8.25
C LEU A 72 -10.18 2.69 7.85
N MET A 73 -9.91 2.59 6.55
CA MET A 73 -8.56 2.33 6.03
C MET A 73 -7.58 3.42 6.44
N LEU A 74 -7.96 4.69 6.30
CA LEU A 74 -7.11 5.82 6.67
C LEU A 74 -6.89 5.89 8.19
N ASN A 75 -7.93 5.64 9.00
CA ASN A 75 -7.80 5.58 10.46
C ASN A 75 -6.82 4.49 10.89
N GLU A 76 -6.90 3.30 10.32
CA GLU A 76 -5.97 2.23 10.64
C GLU A 76 -4.56 2.49 10.13
N ALA A 77 -4.41 3.13 8.98
CA ALA A 77 -3.11 3.51 8.44
C ALA A 77 -2.34 4.48 9.36
N VAL A 78 -3.04 5.44 10.00
CA VAL A 78 -2.41 6.43 10.89
C VAL A 78 -2.18 5.92 12.31
N ASN A 79 -2.94 4.93 12.77
CA ASN A 79 -2.72 4.23 14.05
C ASN A 79 -1.59 3.18 13.96
N GLY A 80 -0.66 3.44 13.03
CA GLY A 80 0.36 2.56 12.47
C GLY A 80 1.52 2.26 13.37
#